data_AF-A0A525CBQ3-F1
#
_entry.id   AF-A0A525CBQ3-F1
#
_cell.length_a   1.000
_cell.length_b   1.000
_cell.length_c   1.000
_cell.angle_alpha   90.00
_cell.angle_beta   90.00
_cell.angle_gamma   90.00
#
_symmetry.space_group_name_H-M   'P 1'
#
loop_
_entity.id
_entity.type
_entity.pdbx_description
1 polymer ?
#
loop_
_entity_poly.entity_id
_entity_poly.type
_entity_poly.pdbx_seq_one_letter_code
_entity_poly.pdbx_strand_id
1 'polypeptide(L)' 'DNTDIMVVYQNLMKGSRNHLRSFAAQIENQGGTYAAQFLSQEEVDAILASDRERGMVDENGDPV' A
#
# COMPACT_ATOMS: atom_id res chain seq x y z
N ASP A 1 -4.47 -13.74 -20.90
CA ASP A 1 -5.45 -12.69 -21.25
C ASP A 1 -6.09 -12.21 -19.96
N ASN A 2 -6.27 -10.90 -19.77
CA ASN A 2 -6.55 -10.13 -18.52
C ASN A 2 -5.40 -9.25 -18.00
N THR A 3 -4.37 -8.97 -18.81
CA THR A 3 -3.24 -8.11 -18.42
C THR A 3 -3.70 -6.73 -17.94
N ASP A 4 -4.68 -6.13 -18.63
CA ASP A 4 -5.21 -4.81 -18.25
C ASP A 4 -5.83 -4.81 -16.83
N ILE A 5 -6.53 -5.89 -16.47
CA ILE A 5 -7.11 -6.06 -15.12
C ILE A 5 -5.99 -6.17 -14.08
N MET A 6 -4.91 -6.90 -14.39
CA MET A 6 -3.76 -7.01 -13.50
C MET A 6 -3.08 -5.66 -13.28
N VAL A 7 -2.83 -4.89 -14.36
CA VAL A 7 -2.28 -3.52 -14.26
C VAL A 7 -3.14 -2.65 -13.35
N VAL A 8 -4.47 -2.69 -13.52
CA VAL A 8 -5.39 -1.91 -12.67
C VAL A 8 -5.29 -2.35 -11.21
N TYR A 9 -5.31 -3.66 -10.92
CA TYR A 9 -5.18 -4.16 -9.55
C TYR A 9 -3.84 -3.79 -8.91
N GLN A 10 -2.73 -3.89 -9.64
CA GLN A 10 -1.41 -3.52 -9.11
C GLN A 10 -1.36 -2.03 -8.72
N ASN A 11 -1.90 -1.17 -9.59
CA ASN A 11 -1.94 0.27 -9.31
C ASN A 11 -2.91 0.62 -8.15
N LEU A 12 -4.03 -0.09 -8.02
CA LEU A 12 -4.95 0.04 -6.87
C LEU A 12 -4.30 -0.40 -5.57
N MET A 13 -3.57 -1.52 -5.57
CA MET A 13 -2.87 -2.02 -4.39
C MET A 13 -1.74 -1.08 -3.97
N LYS A 14 -0.95 -0.55 -4.92
CA LYS A 14 0.05 0.51 -4.69
C LYS A 14 -0.58 1.76 -4.07
N GLY A 15 -1.70 2.23 -4.61
CA GLY A 15 -2.45 3.36 -4.06
C GLY A 15 -2.89 3.10 -2.62
N SER A 16 -3.44 1.90 -2.37
CA SER A 16 -3.89 1.46 -1.05
C SER A 16 -2.76 1.43 -0.02
N ARG A 17 -1.56 0.93 -0.38
CA ARG A 17 -0.38 0.94 0.51
C ARG A 17 0.06 2.36 0.85
N ASN A 18 0.08 3.27 -0.12
CA ASN A 18 0.40 4.68 0.14
C ASN A 18 -0.64 5.40 1.00
N HIS A 19 -1.93 5.08 0.82
CA HIS A 19 -3.00 5.57 1.70
C HIS A 19 -2.83 5.03 3.12
N LEU A 20 -2.55 3.74 3.28
CA LEU A 20 -2.26 3.12 4.58
C LEU A 20 -1.11 3.85 5.31
N ARG A 21 0.04 4.06 4.64
CA ARG A 21 1.16 4.86 5.19
C ARG A 21 0.71 6.24 5.67
N SER A 22 -0.12 6.93 4.88
CA SER A 22 -0.57 8.28 5.20
C SER A 22 -1.53 8.32 6.40
N PHE A 23 -2.49 7.39 6.45
CA PHE A 23 -3.48 7.36 7.53
C PHE A 23 -2.90 6.83 8.85
N ALA A 24 -2.07 5.79 8.80
CA ALA A 24 -1.39 5.27 10.00
C ALA A 24 -0.51 6.35 10.64
N ALA A 25 0.31 7.05 9.84
CA ALA A 25 1.12 8.16 10.33
C ALA A 25 0.27 9.27 10.98
N GLN A 26 -0.90 9.59 10.42
CA GLN A 26 -1.78 10.58 11.04
C GLN A 26 -2.45 10.10 12.31
N ILE A 27 -2.73 8.81 12.45
CA ILE A 27 -3.24 8.24 13.71
C ILE A 27 -2.16 8.33 14.79
N GLU A 28 -0.92 7.97 14.48
CA GLU A 28 0.22 8.02 15.40
C GLU A 28 0.55 9.45 15.83
N ASN A 29 0.54 10.40 14.88
CA ASN A 29 0.73 11.82 15.18
C ASN A 29 -0.32 12.39 16.14
N GLN A 30 -1.49 11.75 16.24
CA GLN A 30 -2.56 12.12 17.17
C GLN A 30 -2.51 11.31 18.48
N GLY A 31 -1.43 10.55 18.71
CA GLY A 31 -1.25 9.71 19.90
C GLY A 31 -2.01 8.37 19.86
N GLY A 32 -2.57 8.00 18.70
CA GLY A 32 -3.20 6.70 18.50
C GLY A 32 -2.22 5.62 18.07
N THR A 33 -2.74 4.43 17.81
CA THR A 33 -1.98 3.30 17.24
C THR A 33 -2.84 2.63 16.17
N TYR A 34 -2.25 2.35 15.00
CA TYR A 34 -2.94 1.61 13.95
C TYR A 34 -2.82 0.10 14.19
N ALA A 35 -3.94 -0.59 14.29
CA ALA A 35 -4.00 -2.05 14.42
C ALA A 35 -4.60 -2.67 13.15
N ALA A 36 -3.91 -3.65 12.57
CA ALA A 36 -4.35 -4.37 11.38
C ALA A 36 -5.63 -5.18 11.68
N GLN A 37 -6.57 -5.18 10.73
CA GLN A 37 -7.85 -5.91 10.86
C GLN A 37 -8.01 -7.05 9.85
N PHE A 38 -7.41 -6.93 8.66
CA PHE A 38 -7.58 -7.89 7.56
C PHE A 38 -6.25 -8.46 7.07
N LEU A 39 -5.23 -7.61 6.88
CA LEU A 39 -3.85 -8.05 6.72
C LEU A 39 -3.28 -8.48 8.07
N SER A 40 -2.24 -9.31 8.05
CA SER A 40 -1.46 -9.54 9.26
C SER A 40 -0.79 -8.24 9.72
N GLN A 41 -0.51 -8.14 11.02
CA GLN A 41 0.20 -6.98 11.54
C GLN A 41 1.61 -6.87 10.92
N GLU A 42 2.29 -8.00 10.70
CA GLU A 42 3.61 -8.04 10.06
C GLU A 42 3.59 -7.45 8.64
N GLU A 43 2.58 -7.77 7.83
CA GLU A 43 2.43 -7.19 6.49
C GLU A 43 2.18 -5.68 6.54
N VAL A 44 1.34 -5.23 7.47
CA VAL A 44 1.10 -3.79 7.66
C VAL A 44 2.38 -3.09 8.09
N ASP A 45 3.11 -3.64 9.06
CA ASP A 45 4.35 -3.06 9.56
C ASP A 45 5.40 -2.98 8.43
N ALA A 46 5.52 -3.99 7.58
CA ALA A 46 6.38 -3.97 6.41
C ALA A 46 5.98 -2.89 5.39
N ILE A 47 4.68 -2.68 5.17
CA ILE A 47 4.18 -1.59 4.31
C ILE A 47 4.53 -0.23 4.92
N LEU A 48 4.31 -0.04 6.23
CA LEU A 48 4.58 1.22 6.93
C LEU A 48 6.08 1.56 6.99
N ALA A 49 6.94 0.54 7.09
CA ALA A 49 8.40 0.69 7.14
C ALA A 49 9.07 0.94 5.78
N SER A 50 8.35 0.79 4.67
CA SER A 50 8.88 0.99 3.31
C SER A 50 8.52 2.36 2.72
N ASP A 51 9.32 2.80 1.75
CA ASP A 51 9.13 4.09 1.08
C ASP A 51 7.79 4.20 0.35
N ARG A 52 7.31 5.44 0.18
CA ARG A 52 6.13 5.72 -0.65
C ARG A 52 6.40 5.37 -2.11
N GLU A 53 5.53 4.54 -2.66
CA GLU A 53 5.61 4.07 -4.04
C GLU A 53 5.18 5.19 -5.00
N ARG A 54 5.86 5.33 -6.15
CA ARG A 54 5.64 6.41 -7.13
C ARG A 54 5.55 5.84 -8.55
N GLY A 55 5.00 6.63 -9.47
CA GLY A 55 4.88 6.24 -10.88
C GLY A 55 3.79 5.19 -11.11
N MET A 56 3.55 4.83 -12.38
CA MET A 56 2.67 3.72 -12.75
C MET A 56 3.46 2.40 -12.67
N VAL A 57 2.76 1.30 -12.43
CA VAL A 57 3.34 -0.06 -12.47
C VAL A 57 2.64 -0.92 -13.52
N ASP A 58 3.34 -1.91 -14.05
CA ASP A 58 2.85 -2.90 -15.01
C ASP A 58 2.04 -4.03 -14.33
N GLU A 59 1.70 -5.08 -15.08
CA GLU A 59 0.94 -6.24 -14.57
C GLU A 59 1.67 -7.02 -13.47
N ASN A 60 3.00 -6.95 -13.43
CA ASN A 60 3.86 -7.62 -12.45
C ASN A 60 4.09 -6.74 -11.20
N GLY A 61 3.73 -5.46 -11.29
CA GLY A 61 3.98 -4.48 -10.23
C GLY A 61 5.32 -3.77 -10.38
N ASP A 62 5.99 -3.95 -11.51
CA ASP A 62 7.27 -3.31 -11.81
C ASP A 62 7.03 -1.89 -12.37
N PRO A 63 7.94 -0.92 -12.11
CA PRO A 63 7.83 0.41 -12.68
C PRO A 63 7.82 0.39 -14.21
N VAL A 64 6.92 1.18 -14.81
CA VAL A 64 6.88 1.40 -16.27
C VAL A 64 7.92 2.39 -16.78
#